data_AF-A0A258R034-F1
#
_entry.id   AF-A0A258R034-F1
#
_cell.length_a   1.000
_cell.length_b   1.000
_cell.length_c   1.000
_cell.angle_alpha   90.00
_cell.angle_beta   90.00
_cell.angle_gamma   90.00
#
_symmetry.space_group_name_H-M   'P 1'
#
loop_
_entity.id
_entity.type
_entity.pdbx_description
1 polymer ?
#
loop_
_entity_poly.entity_id
_entity_poly.type
_entity_poly.pdbx_seq_one_letter_code
_entity_poly.pdbx_strand_id
1 'polypeptide(L)'
;MSYYQRHIFFCLNQRDNGADACSVHNAQAGFERRVAPGQWPTGRAVDAAGLGGPVSTCRGTAGAIECVVTQPEGTAKGVAVICHPHPLFGGTMDNKVVQTLSRALLQLGWTTVRFNFRGVGASGGVWDDGIGEVDDALAVIAQYRTGSQALLLAGFSFGAFVAAEAASRLPDGEKAQRLVLVGPSTQKQNIPDVPADTVVIHGEADEVVPLSCTFDWARPQSLPVIVFPGVGHFFHGQLALLKRVVVEQLSVSCV
;
A
#
# COMPACT_ATOMS: atom_id res chain seq x y z
N MET A 1 -5.53 28.45 12.40
CA MET A 1 -6.73 28.66 11.55
C MET A 1 -7.41 27.32 11.37
N SER A 2 -8.71 27.22 11.67
CA SER A 2 -9.42 25.94 11.71
C SER A 2 -9.60 25.37 10.29
N TYR A 3 -9.26 24.10 10.12
CA TYR A 3 -9.34 23.31 8.86
C TYR A 3 -10.69 23.46 8.13
N TYR A 4 -11.76 23.78 8.83
CA TYR A 4 -13.12 23.91 8.29
C TYR A 4 -13.44 25.26 7.64
N GLN A 5 -12.57 26.27 7.76
CA GLN A 5 -12.90 27.63 7.28
C GLN A 5 -12.95 27.78 5.75
N ARG A 6 -12.48 26.80 4.96
CA ARG A 6 -12.43 26.90 3.49
C ARG A 6 -12.91 25.65 2.73
N HIS A 7 -13.50 24.68 3.42
CA HIS A 7 -13.94 23.43 2.80
C HIS A 7 -15.46 23.29 2.84
N ILE A 8 -16.06 23.02 1.68
CA ILE A 8 -17.49 22.69 1.53
C ILE A 8 -17.57 21.19 1.26
N PHE A 9 -18.28 20.46 2.12
CA PHE A 9 -18.49 19.02 1.98
C PHE A 9 -19.85 18.74 1.33
N PHE A 10 -19.85 17.96 0.25
CA PHE A 10 -21.07 17.50 -0.41
C PHE A 10 -21.28 16.03 -0.09
N CYS A 11 -22.43 15.68 0.48
CA CYS A 11 -22.85 14.30 0.68
C CYS A 11 -23.62 13.83 -0.56
N LEU A 12 -23.11 12.80 -1.24
CA LEU A 12 -23.71 12.23 -2.44
C LEU A 12 -24.62 11.02 -2.15
N ASN A 13 -24.70 10.58 -0.90
CA ASN A 13 -25.59 9.50 -0.52
C ASN A 13 -27.04 9.98 -0.61
N GLN A 14 -27.86 9.24 -1.35
CA GLN A 14 -29.30 9.42 -1.33
C GLN A 14 -29.85 8.96 0.03
N ARG A 15 -30.90 9.63 0.50
CA ARG A 15 -31.58 9.27 1.74
C ARG A 15 -32.87 8.54 1.39
N ASP A 16 -33.12 7.44 2.08
CA ASP A 16 -34.26 6.55 1.81
C ASP A 16 -35.63 7.20 2.07
N ASN A 17 -35.64 8.37 2.73
CA ASN A 17 -36.85 9.13 3.04
C ASN A 17 -37.16 10.26 2.04
N GLY A 18 -36.47 10.33 0.90
CA GLY A 18 -36.75 11.30 -0.17
C GLY A 18 -36.36 12.75 0.15
N ALA A 19 -35.60 12.98 1.22
CA ALA A 19 -35.09 14.32 1.54
C ALA A 19 -33.97 14.76 0.58
N ASP A 20 -33.89 16.06 0.31
CA ASP A 20 -32.91 16.66 -0.60
C ASP A 20 -31.47 16.24 -0.26
N ALA A 21 -30.73 15.82 -1.29
CA ALA A 21 -29.34 15.40 -1.21
C ALA A 21 -28.52 16.13 -2.28
N CYS A 22 -27.24 16.42 -2.02
CA CYS A 22 -26.42 17.20 -2.96
C CYS A 22 -26.31 16.55 -4.36
N SER A 23 -26.48 15.22 -4.45
CA SER A 23 -26.53 14.45 -5.69
C SER A 23 -27.67 14.87 -6.65
N VAL A 24 -28.78 15.42 -6.14
CA VAL A 24 -29.93 15.83 -6.98
C VAL A 24 -29.78 17.22 -7.59
N HIS A 25 -28.74 17.96 -7.20
CA HIS A 25 -28.44 19.32 -7.68
C HIS A 25 -27.18 19.39 -8.55
N ASN A 26 -26.94 18.39 -9.40
CA ASN A 26 -25.79 18.36 -10.32
C ASN A 26 -24.40 18.35 -9.65
N ALA A 27 -24.30 18.08 -8.34
CA ALA A 27 -22.99 17.95 -7.67
C ALA A 27 -22.18 16.75 -8.21
N GLN A 28 -22.87 15.73 -8.74
CA GLN A 28 -22.27 14.60 -9.44
C GLN A 28 -21.45 15.04 -10.67
N ALA A 29 -22.00 15.94 -11.49
CA ALA A 29 -21.30 16.47 -12.67
C ALA A 29 -20.06 17.31 -12.30
N GLY A 30 -20.05 17.92 -11.11
CA GLY A 30 -18.87 18.60 -10.55
C GLY A 30 -17.77 17.64 -10.09
N PHE A 31 -18.13 16.44 -9.64
CA PHE A 31 -17.21 15.34 -9.32
C PHE A 31 -16.66 14.69 -10.60
N GLU A 32 -17.53 14.39 -11.57
CA GLU A 32 -17.19 13.75 -12.84
C GLU A 32 -16.30 14.64 -13.73
N ARG A 33 -16.46 15.98 -13.69
CA ARG A 33 -15.56 16.92 -14.40
C ARG A 33 -14.10 16.89 -13.92
N ARG A 34 -13.79 16.29 -12.78
CA ARG A 34 -12.40 16.23 -12.26
C ARG A 34 -11.61 14.99 -12.68
N VAL A 35 -12.23 13.96 -13.23
CA VAL A 35 -11.52 12.73 -13.60
C VAL A 35 -11.95 12.28 -15.00
N ALA A 36 -11.24 12.77 -16.00
CA ALA A 36 -11.19 12.06 -17.28
C ALA A 36 -10.29 10.82 -17.12
N PRO A 37 -10.62 9.67 -17.74
CA PRO A 37 -9.74 8.50 -17.75
C PRO A 37 -8.37 8.89 -18.30
N GLY A 38 -7.30 8.69 -17.52
CA GLY A 38 -5.92 8.99 -17.94
C GLY A 38 -5.39 10.39 -17.60
N GLN A 39 -6.15 11.23 -16.91
CA GLN A 39 -5.63 12.49 -16.34
C GLN A 39 -5.74 12.49 -14.82
N TRP A 40 -4.69 11.99 -14.16
CA TRP A 40 -4.52 12.12 -12.73
C TRP A 40 -3.97 13.53 -12.43
N PRO A 41 -4.55 14.31 -11.49
CA PRO A 41 -4.07 15.64 -11.22
C PRO A 41 -2.65 15.60 -10.64
N THR A 42 -1.69 16.10 -11.42
CA THR A 42 -0.30 16.32 -11.00
C THR A 42 -0.25 17.55 -10.09
N GLY A 43 -0.47 17.36 -8.79
CA GLY A 43 -0.41 18.46 -7.83
C GLY A 43 -0.79 18.05 -6.42
N ARG A 44 0.24 17.91 -5.57
CA ARG A 44 0.22 17.87 -4.09
C ARG A 44 -1.13 17.42 -3.49
N ALA A 45 -1.43 16.13 -3.61
CA ALA A 45 -2.54 15.53 -2.89
C ALA A 45 -2.16 15.40 -1.41
N VAL A 46 -2.54 16.40 -0.62
CA VAL A 46 -2.87 16.11 0.78
C VAL A 46 -4.14 15.25 0.72
N ASP A 47 -3.98 13.94 0.91
CA ASP A 47 -5.16 13.10 1.08
C ASP A 47 -5.95 13.57 2.31
N ALA A 48 -7.26 13.31 2.32
CA ALA A 48 -8.12 13.61 3.47
C ALA A 48 -7.68 12.89 4.77
N ALA A 49 -6.64 12.05 4.69
CA ALA A 49 -6.07 11.23 5.74
C ALA A 49 -4.77 11.80 6.35
N GLY A 50 -4.23 12.91 5.83
CA GLY A 50 -3.05 13.59 6.39
C GLY A 50 -1.70 12.93 6.09
N LEU A 51 -1.62 12.00 5.14
CA LEU A 51 -0.37 11.34 4.70
C LEU A 51 0.23 11.96 3.43
N GLY A 52 -0.23 13.15 3.06
CA GLY A 52 0.35 13.94 1.97
C GLY A 52 1.77 14.39 2.30
N GLY A 53 2.75 13.51 2.08
CA GLY A 53 4.17 13.87 2.03
C GLY A 53 4.49 14.66 0.76
N PRO A 54 5.67 15.31 0.69
CA PRO A 54 6.14 15.86 -0.57
C PRO A 54 6.23 14.74 -1.61
N VAL A 55 5.56 14.94 -2.75
CA VAL A 55 5.75 14.07 -3.92
C VAL A 55 7.18 14.28 -4.40
N SER A 56 7.87 13.17 -4.60
CA SER A 56 9.26 13.09 -5.05
C SER A 56 9.34 12.08 -6.19
N THR A 57 10.47 12.07 -6.88
CA THR A 57 10.69 11.18 -8.02
C THR A 57 11.92 10.33 -7.79
N CYS A 58 11.77 9.02 -8.03
CA CYS A 58 12.86 8.06 -8.11
C CYS A 58 13.18 7.73 -9.56
N ARG A 59 14.45 7.41 -9.87
CA ARG A 59 14.82 6.91 -11.20
C ARG A 59 14.59 5.41 -11.26
N GLY A 60 13.56 4.99 -11.98
CA GLY A 60 13.31 3.59 -12.33
C GLY A 60 13.93 3.19 -13.66
N THR A 61 13.87 1.89 -13.97
CA THR A 61 14.40 1.34 -15.23
C THR A 61 13.55 1.71 -16.45
N ALA A 62 12.26 2.00 -16.25
CA ALA A 62 11.31 2.40 -17.30
C ALA A 62 10.93 3.90 -17.25
N GLY A 63 11.66 4.72 -16.48
CA GLY A 63 11.41 6.15 -16.35
C GLY A 63 11.33 6.61 -14.89
N ALA A 64 10.76 7.80 -14.70
CA ALA A 64 10.50 8.35 -13.37
C ALA A 64 9.53 7.44 -12.58
N ILE A 65 9.76 7.27 -11.28
CA ILE A 65 8.84 6.61 -10.34
C ILE A 65 8.34 7.68 -9.36
N GLU A 66 7.03 7.90 -9.35
CA GLU A 66 6.38 8.81 -8.40
C GLU A 66 6.37 8.21 -7.00
N CYS A 67 6.90 8.95 -6.03
CA CYS A 67 7.07 8.50 -4.65
C CYS A 67 6.56 9.54 -3.65
N VAL A 68 5.95 9.09 -2.57
CA VAL A 68 5.62 9.90 -1.38
C VAL A 68 6.41 9.36 -0.20
N VAL A 69 7.25 10.24 0.38
CA VAL A 69 8.03 9.94 1.57
C VAL A 69 7.41 10.65 2.77
N THR A 70 7.21 9.92 3.85
CA THR A 70 6.72 10.48 5.12
C THR A 70 7.66 10.08 6.24
N GLN A 71 8.08 11.08 7.03
CA GLN A 71 8.96 10.89 8.17
C GLN A 71 8.11 10.61 9.43
N PRO A 72 8.57 9.73 10.32
CA PRO A 72 7.95 9.54 11.62
C PRO A 72 8.25 10.75 12.53
N GLU A 73 7.56 10.81 13.67
CA GLU A 73 7.98 11.70 14.74
C GLU A 73 9.30 11.19 15.36
N GLY A 74 10.27 12.08 15.55
CA GLY A 74 11.59 11.74 16.11
C GLY A 74 12.55 11.10 15.11
N THR A 75 13.53 10.36 15.63
CA THR A 75 14.55 9.69 14.81
C THR A 75 13.99 8.42 14.19
N ALA A 76 14.07 8.32 12.86
CA ALA A 76 13.62 7.14 12.13
C ALA A 76 14.47 5.91 12.46
N LYS A 77 13.80 4.76 12.68
CA LYS A 77 14.44 3.45 12.89
C LYS A 77 15.09 2.90 11.61
N GLY A 78 14.57 3.33 10.47
CA GLY A 78 14.94 2.85 9.14
C GLY A 78 13.88 3.26 8.12
N VAL A 79 13.88 2.58 6.98
CA VAL A 79 12.98 2.84 5.86
C VAL A 79 12.03 1.67 5.67
N ALA A 80 10.76 1.98 5.45
CA ALA A 80 9.74 1.01 5.09
C ALA A 80 9.18 1.32 3.70
N VAL A 81 9.37 0.42 2.75
CA VAL A 81 8.87 0.56 1.37
C VAL A 81 7.57 -0.22 1.22
N ILE A 82 6.53 0.43 0.68
CA ILE A 82 5.16 -0.11 0.66
C ILE A 82 4.66 -0.19 -0.78
N CYS A 83 4.44 -1.43 -1.24
CA CYS A 83 4.00 -1.76 -2.59
C CYS A 83 2.47 -1.84 -2.67
N HIS A 84 1.89 -1.25 -3.72
CA HIS A 84 0.44 -1.12 -3.85
C HIS A 84 -0.22 -2.28 -4.62
N PRO A 85 -1.56 -2.43 -4.59
CA PRO A 85 -2.22 -3.53 -5.30
C PRO A 85 -2.17 -3.33 -6.82
N HIS A 86 -2.67 -4.30 -7.57
CA HIS A 86 -2.45 -4.40 -9.01
C HIS A 86 -2.78 -3.10 -9.79
N PRO A 87 -1.84 -2.55 -10.59
CA PRO A 87 -2.01 -1.35 -11.41
C PRO A 87 -3.27 -1.33 -12.27
N LEU A 88 -3.46 -2.38 -13.08
CA LEU A 88 -4.58 -2.49 -14.03
C LEU A 88 -5.97 -2.58 -13.39
N PHE A 89 -6.07 -2.85 -12.08
CA PHE A 89 -7.33 -2.88 -11.34
C PHE A 89 -7.52 -1.63 -10.46
N GLY A 90 -6.88 -0.51 -10.85
CA GLY A 90 -7.00 0.78 -10.15
C GLY A 90 -6.15 0.87 -8.88
N GLY A 91 -5.20 -0.03 -8.69
CA GLY A 91 -4.25 0.03 -7.58
C GLY A 91 -3.28 1.20 -7.74
N THR A 92 -3.12 1.98 -6.67
CA THR A 92 -2.16 3.10 -6.58
C THR A 92 -1.57 3.19 -5.18
N MET A 93 -0.52 3.97 -5.02
CA MET A 93 0.09 4.27 -3.72
C MET A 93 -0.88 4.87 -2.70
N ASP A 94 -2.02 5.43 -3.15
CA ASP A 94 -3.05 6.03 -2.31
C ASP A 94 -4.19 5.07 -1.94
N ASN A 95 -4.07 3.79 -2.29
CA ASN A 95 -5.00 2.77 -1.83
C ASN A 95 -5.11 2.77 -0.30
N LYS A 96 -6.35 2.62 0.21
CA LYS A 96 -6.63 2.73 1.65
C LYS A 96 -5.88 1.70 2.51
N VAL A 97 -5.64 0.48 2.01
CA VAL A 97 -4.84 -0.53 2.71
C VAL A 97 -3.36 -0.11 2.75
N VAL A 98 -2.82 0.38 1.64
CA VAL A 98 -1.44 0.90 1.53
C VAL A 98 -1.23 2.09 2.49
N GLN A 99 -2.16 3.04 2.53
CA GLN A 99 -2.15 4.14 3.50
C GLN A 99 -2.25 3.66 4.95
N THR A 100 -2.99 2.58 5.18
CA THR A 100 -3.15 1.99 6.53
C THR A 100 -1.84 1.36 6.98
N LEU A 101 -1.14 0.65 6.09
CA LEU A 101 0.21 0.14 6.34
C LEU A 101 1.19 1.28 6.62
N SER A 102 1.18 2.34 5.81
CA SER A 102 2.03 3.52 6.04
C SER A 102 1.78 4.15 7.40
N ARG A 103 0.51 4.31 7.82
CA ARG A 103 0.18 4.81 9.16
C ARG A 103 0.64 3.92 10.29
N ALA A 104 0.55 2.60 10.14
CA ALA A 104 1.05 1.66 11.14
C ALA A 104 2.57 1.79 11.30
N LEU A 105 3.29 1.85 10.18
CA LEU A 105 4.75 1.91 10.15
C LEU A 105 5.30 3.27 10.63
N LEU A 106 4.64 4.38 10.29
CA LEU A 106 4.96 5.70 10.84
C LEU A 106 4.79 5.73 12.36
N GLN A 107 3.70 5.16 12.89
CA GLN A 107 3.49 5.04 14.34
C GLN A 107 4.59 4.22 15.02
N LEU A 108 5.16 3.24 14.31
CA LEU A 108 6.26 2.42 14.80
C LEU A 108 7.63 3.10 14.63
N GLY A 109 7.72 4.31 14.08
CA GLY A 109 8.97 5.07 13.94
C GLY A 109 9.75 4.78 12.65
N TRP A 110 9.10 4.28 11.59
CA TRP A 110 9.73 4.08 10.29
C TRP A 110 9.49 5.28 9.36
N THR A 111 10.51 5.66 8.60
CA THR A 111 10.29 6.49 7.40
C THR A 111 9.57 5.65 6.36
N THR A 112 8.37 6.04 5.95
CA THR A 112 7.61 5.26 4.97
C THR A 112 7.75 5.85 3.58
N VAL A 113 7.97 4.98 2.60
CA VAL A 113 7.99 5.31 1.18
C VAL A 113 6.88 4.52 0.50
N ARG A 114 5.87 5.24 0.02
CA ARG A 114 4.87 4.71 -0.91
C ARG A 114 5.22 5.21 -2.30
N PHE A 115 5.01 4.40 -3.32
CA PHE A 115 5.33 4.80 -4.70
C PHE A 115 4.32 4.18 -5.65
N ASN A 116 4.15 4.78 -6.83
CA ASN A 116 3.36 4.21 -7.92
C ASN A 116 4.26 3.36 -8.82
N PHE A 117 3.85 2.14 -9.13
CA PHE A 117 4.51 1.31 -10.13
C PHE A 117 4.55 1.99 -11.51
N ARG A 118 5.44 1.52 -12.39
CA ARG A 118 5.47 1.94 -13.80
C ARG A 118 4.07 1.98 -14.43
N GLY A 119 3.80 3.05 -15.18
CA GLY A 119 2.51 3.28 -15.83
C GLY A 119 1.36 3.74 -14.91
N VAL A 120 1.60 3.97 -13.62
CA VAL A 120 0.60 4.47 -12.66
C VAL A 120 0.92 5.91 -12.24
N GLY A 121 -0.10 6.78 -12.19
CA GLY A 121 0.07 8.17 -11.73
C GLY A 121 1.08 8.94 -12.59
N ALA A 122 2.07 9.55 -11.95
CA ALA A 122 3.18 10.23 -12.64
C ALA A 122 4.40 9.33 -12.89
N SER A 123 4.31 8.02 -12.61
CA SER A 123 5.37 7.07 -12.95
C SER A 123 5.38 6.77 -14.46
N GLY A 124 6.57 6.80 -15.06
CA GLY A 124 6.80 6.44 -16.45
C GLY A 124 6.66 4.94 -16.72
N GLY A 125 6.81 4.54 -17.97
CA GLY A 125 6.73 3.14 -18.39
C GLY A 125 5.30 2.62 -18.50
N VAL A 126 5.18 1.29 -18.60
CA VAL A 126 3.91 0.55 -18.71
C VAL A 126 3.99 -0.72 -17.89
N TRP A 127 2.83 -1.29 -17.55
CA TRP A 127 2.72 -2.58 -16.87
C TRP A 127 3.59 -3.66 -17.52
N ASP A 128 4.34 -4.40 -16.70
CA ASP A 128 5.35 -5.37 -17.15
C ASP A 128 5.26 -6.73 -16.43
N ASP A 129 4.02 -7.13 -16.13
CA ASP A 129 3.63 -8.44 -15.60
C ASP A 129 4.39 -8.89 -14.34
N GLY A 130 4.74 -7.93 -13.47
CA GLY A 130 5.44 -8.19 -12.21
C GLY A 130 6.95 -8.20 -12.30
N ILE A 131 7.54 -8.26 -13.50
CA ILE A 131 9.00 -8.22 -13.66
C ILE A 131 9.48 -6.81 -13.39
N GLY A 132 8.93 -5.87 -14.15
CA GLY A 132 9.27 -4.47 -14.05
C GLY A 132 8.88 -3.82 -12.73
N GLU A 133 7.74 -4.20 -12.17
CA GLU A 133 7.27 -3.66 -10.89
C GLU A 133 8.19 -4.05 -9.73
N VAL A 134 8.86 -5.21 -9.81
CA VAL A 134 9.92 -5.60 -8.87
C VAL A 134 11.17 -4.74 -9.05
N ASP A 135 11.58 -4.46 -10.28
CA ASP A 135 12.70 -3.53 -10.54
C ASP A 135 12.40 -2.12 -10.02
N ASP A 136 11.16 -1.67 -10.14
CA ASP A 136 10.73 -0.38 -9.59
C ASP A 136 10.85 -0.36 -8.07
N ALA A 137 10.42 -1.44 -7.39
CA ALA A 137 10.56 -1.57 -5.93
C ALA A 137 12.04 -1.56 -5.50
N LEU A 138 12.90 -2.29 -6.22
CA LEU A 138 14.35 -2.31 -5.95
C LEU A 138 14.99 -0.94 -6.15
N ALA A 139 14.61 -0.19 -7.20
CA ALA A 139 15.08 1.16 -7.44
C ALA A 139 14.67 2.12 -6.30
N VAL A 140 13.42 2.01 -5.83
CA VAL A 140 12.93 2.80 -4.69
C VAL A 140 13.70 2.44 -3.41
N ILE A 141 13.93 1.16 -3.13
CA ILE A 141 14.74 0.72 -1.98
C ILE A 141 16.14 1.34 -2.06
N ALA A 142 16.81 1.21 -3.21
CA ALA A 142 18.17 1.72 -3.41
C ALA A 142 18.25 3.26 -3.27
N GLN A 143 17.20 3.98 -3.66
CA GLN A 143 17.19 5.44 -3.54
C GLN A 143 16.97 5.94 -2.11
N TYR A 144 16.08 5.30 -1.35
CA TYR A 144 15.66 5.82 -0.05
C TYR A 144 16.35 5.16 1.14
N ARG A 145 16.84 3.93 1.01
CA ARG A 145 17.65 3.28 2.04
C ARG A 145 19.10 3.70 1.88
N THR A 146 19.61 4.44 2.86
CA THR A 146 21.00 4.91 2.87
C THR A 146 21.87 4.07 3.81
N GLY A 147 23.04 3.64 3.34
CA GLY A 147 23.98 2.84 4.12
C GLY A 147 23.33 1.57 4.71
N SER A 148 23.61 1.30 5.98
CA SER A 148 23.11 0.11 6.70
C SER A 148 21.77 0.34 7.40
N GLN A 149 20.95 1.29 6.95
CA GLN A 149 19.63 1.54 7.55
C GLN A 149 18.80 0.26 7.57
N ALA A 150 18.01 0.09 8.63
CA ALA A 150 17.00 -0.97 8.70
C ALA A 150 16.01 -0.84 7.55
N LEU A 151 15.58 -1.96 6.99
CA LEU A 151 14.61 -2.03 5.91
C LEU A 151 13.42 -2.89 6.33
N LEU A 152 12.21 -2.41 6.07
CA LEU A 152 10.98 -3.18 6.15
C LEU A 152 10.29 -3.11 4.79
N LEU A 153 9.81 -4.26 4.28
CA LEU A 153 9.01 -4.29 3.06
C LEU A 153 7.57 -4.64 3.40
N ALA A 154 6.63 -3.92 2.82
CA ALA A 154 5.22 -4.19 2.97
C ALA A 154 4.51 -4.16 1.62
N GLY A 155 3.43 -4.92 1.49
CA GLY A 155 2.66 -4.93 0.26
C GLY A 155 1.22 -5.40 0.46
N PHE A 156 0.35 -4.92 -0.42
CA PHE A 156 -1.04 -5.37 -0.50
C PHE A 156 -1.32 -6.04 -1.84
N SER A 157 -1.90 -7.24 -1.85
CA SER A 157 -2.30 -7.97 -3.06
C SER A 157 -1.12 -8.24 -3.98
N PHE A 158 -1.18 -7.80 -5.24
CA PHE A 158 -0.03 -7.79 -6.15
C PHE A 158 1.21 -7.13 -5.54
N GLY A 159 1.06 -6.05 -4.77
CA GLY A 159 2.18 -5.41 -4.08
C GLY A 159 2.84 -6.30 -3.04
N ALA A 160 2.11 -7.26 -2.45
CA ALA A 160 2.70 -8.25 -1.54
C ALA A 160 3.61 -9.23 -2.28
N PHE A 161 3.22 -9.66 -3.49
CA PHE A 161 4.10 -10.42 -4.38
C PHE A 161 5.37 -9.62 -4.70
N VAL A 162 5.22 -8.35 -5.13
CA VAL A 162 6.36 -7.49 -5.46
C VAL A 162 7.28 -7.29 -4.26
N ALA A 163 6.73 -7.06 -3.06
CA ALA A 163 7.52 -6.91 -1.84
C ALA A 163 8.32 -8.18 -1.49
N ALA A 164 7.72 -9.36 -1.65
CA ALA A 164 8.38 -10.64 -1.42
C ALA A 164 9.50 -10.93 -2.45
N GLU A 165 9.23 -10.68 -3.73
CA GLU A 165 10.23 -10.78 -4.80
C GLU A 165 11.39 -9.79 -4.62
N ALA A 166 11.10 -8.54 -4.26
CA ALA A 166 12.15 -7.58 -3.96
C ALA A 166 13.00 -8.06 -2.77
N ALA A 167 12.38 -8.58 -1.71
CA ALA A 167 13.09 -9.13 -0.56
C ALA A 167 14.01 -10.31 -0.92
N SER A 168 13.56 -11.21 -1.80
CA SER A 168 14.32 -12.39 -2.21
C SER A 168 15.57 -11.99 -3.01
N ARG A 169 15.46 -10.93 -3.83
CA ARG A 169 16.55 -10.41 -4.68
C ARG A 169 17.56 -9.52 -3.97
N LEU A 170 17.29 -9.05 -2.75
CA LEU A 170 18.27 -8.28 -1.97
C LEU A 170 19.48 -9.15 -1.58
N PRO A 171 20.71 -8.61 -1.58
CA PRO A 171 21.89 -9.32 -1.07
C PRO A 171 21.74 -9.75 0.40
N ASP A 172 22.44 -10.79 0.83
CA ASP A 172 22.32 -11.35 2.20
C ASP A 172 22.59 -10.32 3.31
N GLY A 173 23.57 -9.43 3.12
CA GLY A 173 23.88 -8.35 4.07
C GLY A 173 22.87 -7.19 4.06
N GLU A 174 21.92 -7.20 3.12
CA GLU A 174 20.96 -6.13 2.87
C GLU A 174 19.52 -6.64 2.95
N LYS A 175 19.27 -7.83 3.50
CA LYS A 175 17.91 -8.34 3.65
C LYS A 175 17.02 -7.39 4.46
N ALA A 176 15.75 -7.37 4.10
CA ALA A 176 14.74 -6.68 4.90
C ALA A 176 14.64 -7.35 6.27
N GLN A 177 14.55 -6.54 7.33
CA GLN A 177 14.43 -7.05 8.71
C GLN A 177 13.07 -7.70 8.95
N ARG A 178 12.02 -7.22 8.28
CA ARG A 178 10.66 -7.75 8.38
C ARG A 178 9.92 -7.56 7.06
N LEU A 179 8.99 -8.47 6.79
CA LEU A 179 8.02 -8.38 5.71
C LEU A 179 6.60 -8.33 6.27
N VAL A 180 5.72 -7.51 5.66
CA VAL A 180 4.28 -7.49 5.94
C VAL A 180 3.49 -7.66 4.64
N LEU A 181 2.80 -8.78 4.52
CA LEU A 181 2.07 -9.16 3.32
C LEU A 181 0.56 -9.19 3.62
N VAL A 182 -0.19 -8.25 3.05
CA VAL A 182 -1.64 -8.19 3.21
C VAL A 182 -2.32 -8.72 1.95
N GLY A 183 -3.21 -9.69 2.11
CA GLY A 183 -3.96 -10.31 1.01
C GLY A 183 -3.08 -10.78 -0.15
N PRO A 184 -1.94 -11.47 0.08
CA PRO A 184 -0.96 -11.73 -0.97
C PRO A 184 -1.56 -12.48 -2.16
N SER A 185 -1.23 -12.07 -3.39
CA SER A 185 -1.82 -12.58 -4.63
C SER A 185 -1.28 -13.96 -5.05
N THR A 186 -1.41 -14.93 -4.15
CA THR A 186 -0.89 -16.30 -4.24
C THR A 186 -1.55 -17.15 -5.33
N GLN A 187 -2.74 -16.75 -5.79
CA GLN A 187 -3.44 -17.46 -6.88
C GLN A 187 -2.85 -17.14 -8.26
N LYS A 188 -2.41 -15.91 -8.49
CA LYS A 188 -2.00 -15.42 -9.81
C LYS A 188 -0.49 -15.33 -9.97
N GLN A 189 0.24 -15.10 -8.89
CA GLN A 189 1.69 -14.98 -8.92
C GLN A 189 2.34 -16.12 -8.14
N ASN A 190 3.50 -16.55 -8.62
CA ASN A 190 4.38 -17.44 -7.88
C ASN A 190 5.17 -16.60 -6.88
N ILE A 191 4.64 -16.46 -5.66
CA ILE A 191 5.31 -15.73 -4.59
C ILE A 191 6.43 -16.61 -4.01
N PRO A 192 7.68 -16.12 -3.90
CA PRO A 192 8.77 -16.92 -3.35
C PRO A 192 8.53 -17.24 -1.87
N ASP A 193 9.29 -18.20 -1.34
CA ASP A 193 9.34 -18.42 0.10
C ASP A 193 9.84 -17.15 0.81
N VAL A 194 9.29 -16.87 1.98
CA VAL A 194 9.62 -15.67 2.76
C VAL A 194 10.15 -16.06 4.14
N PRO A 195 10.87 -15.15 4.83
CA PRO A 195 11.35 -15.40 6.19
C PRO A 195 10.22 -15.82 7.14
N ALA A 196 10.53 -16.73 8.07
CA ALA A 196 9.54 -17.30 8.99
C ALA A 196 8.85 -16.28 9.91
N ASP A 197 9.45 -15.10 10.09
CA ASP A 197 8.93 -13.98 10.88
C ASP A 197 8.13 -12.95 10.04
N THR A 198 7.80 -13.31 8.79
CA THR A 198 6.93 -12.53 7.92
C THR A 198 5.52 -12.48 8.47
N VAL A 199 4.95 -11.27 8.53
CA VAL A 199 3.56 -11.05 8.96
C VAL A 199 2.64 -11.20 7.75
N VAL A 200 1.90 -12.30 7.68
CA VAL A 200 0.89 -12.53 6.63
C VAL A 200 -0.51 -12.28 7.19
N ILE A 201 -1.27 -11.40 6.54
CA ILE A 201 -2.63 -11.02 6.96
C ILE A 201 -3.59 -11.26 5.78
N HIS A 202 -4.73 -11.91 6.02
CA HIS A 202 -5.70 -12.23 4.98
C HIS A 202 -7.15 -12.06 5.47
N GLY A 203 -8.07 -11.77 4.55
CA GLY A 203 -9.50 -11.73 4.84
C GLY A 203 -10.15 -13.10 4.63
N GLU A 204 -11.00 -13.55 5.55
CA GLU A 204 -11.69 -14.85 5.41
C GLU A 204 -12.60 -14.90 4.18
N ALA A 205 -13.31 -13.80 3.89
CA ALA A 205 -14.26 -13.67 2.80
C ALA A 205 -13.63 -12.99 1.57
N ASP A 206 -12.33 -13.18 1.34
CA ASP A 206 -11.62 -12.64 0.19
C ASP A 206 -11.99 -13.40 -1.10
N GLU A 207 -12.82 -12.76 -1.93
CA GLU A 207 -13.26 -13.30 -3.23
C GLU A 207 -12.27 -13.00 -4.38
N VAL A 208 -11.27 -12.14 -4.15
CA VAL A 208 -10.27 -11.78 -5.17
C VAL A 208 -9.10 -12.75 -5.12
N VAL A 209 -8.63 -13.04 -3.91
CA VAL A 209 -7.63 -14.08 -3.63
C VAL A 209 -8.20 -14.99 -2.56
N PRO A 210 -8.79 -16.14 -2.93
CA PRO A 210 -9.36 -17.07 -1.97
C PRO A 210 -8.36 -17.44 -0.87
N LEU A 211 -8.80 -17.42 0.40
CA LEU A 211 -7.96 -17.73 1.55
C LEU A 211 -7.22 -19.07 1.42
N SER A 212 -7.84 -20.07 0.75
CA SER A 212 -7.24 -21.36 0.48
C SER A 212 -5.93 -21.25 -0.30
N CYS A 213 -5.84 -20.35 -1.29
CA CYS A 213 -4.61 -20.14 -2.05
C CYS A 213 -3.47 -19.63 -1.16
N THR A 214 -3.76 -18.71 -0.23
CA THR A 214 -2.77 -18.23 0.73
C THR A 214 -2.35 -19.32 1.71
N PHE A 215 -3.28 -20.16 2.17
CA PHE A 215 -2.92 -21.31 3.00
C PHE A 215 -2.07 -22.35 2.25
N ASP A 216 -2.36 -22.61 0.98
CA ASP A 216 -1.59 -23.55 0.17
C ASP A 216 -0.15 -23.06 -0.07
N TRP A 217 0.05 -21.75 -0.23
CA TRP A 217 1.37 -21.12 -0.29
C TRP A 217 2.08 -21.06 1.07
N ALA A 218 1.37 -20.84 2.17
CA ALA A 218 1.96 -20.72 3.51
C ALA A 218 2.35 -22.08 4.13
N ARG A 219 1.61 -23.15 3.81
CA ARG A 219 1.75 -24.47 4.44
C ARG A 219 3.13 -25.12 4.28
N PRO A 220 3.78 -25.13 3.10
CA PRO A 220 5.09 -25.77 2.93
C PRO A 220 6.21 -25.13 3.77
N GLN A 221 6.07 -23.84 4.08
CA GLN A 221 7.04 -23.02 4.80
C GLN A 221 6.65 -22.78 6.27
N SER A 222 5.57 -23.43 6.76
CA SER A 222 5.07 -23.30 8.13
C SER A 222 4.77 -21.84 8.56
N LEU A 223 4.33 -21.00 7.62
CA LEU A 223 4.02 -19.60 7.90
C LEU A 223 2.65 -19.43 8.57
N PRO A 224 2.58 -18.73 9.72
CA PRO A 224 1.31 -18.31 10.29
C PRO A 224 0.60 -17.28 9.40
N VAL A 225 -0.72 -17.39 9.31
CA VAL A 225 -1.57 -16.42 8.60
C VAL A 225 -2.60 -15.86 9.57
N ILE A 226 -2.63 -14.54 9.70
CA ILE A 226 -3.60 -13.83 10.55
C ILE A 226 -4.86 -13.59 9.72
N VAL A 227 -5.95 -14.27 10.08
CA VAL A 227 -7.21 -14.23 9.33
C VAL A 227 -8.19 -13.26 9.99
N PHE A 228 -8.82 -12.42 9.19
CA PHE A 228 -9.87 -11.48 9.60
C PHE A 228 -11.24 -12.07 9.23
N PRO A 229 -12.06 -12.51 10.21
CA PRO A 229 -13.34 -13.16 9.93
C PRO A 229 -14.34 -12.24 9.22
N GLY A 230 -15.03 -12.75 8.20
CA GLY A 230 -15.99 -12.02 7.38
C GLY A 230 -15.42 -10.86 6.55
N VAL A 231 -14.09 -10.70 6.49
CA VAL A 231 -13.45 -9.59 5.79
C VAL A 231 -13.06 -9.99 4.38
N GLY A 232 -13.44 -9.19 3.39
CA GLY A 232 -13.02 -9.35 2.00
C GLY A 232 -11.70 -8.64 1.66
N HIS A 233 -11.27 -8.75 0.40
CA HIS A 233 -9.94 -8.33 -0.08
C HIS A 233 -9.49 -6.93 0.35
N PHE A 234 -10.40 -5.97 0.37
CA PHE A 234 -10.10 -4.54 0.59
C PHE A 234 -10.23 -4.09 2.05
N PHE A 235 -10.51 -5.00 2.99
CA PHE A 235 -10.62 -4.68 4.42
C PHE A 235 -11.63 -3.56 4.75
N HIS A 236 -12.74 -3.50 4.01
CA HIS A 236 -13.81 -2.51 4.22
C HIS A 236 -14.31 -2.56 5.67
N GLY A 237 -14.39 -1.39 6.31
CA GLY A 237 -14.79 -1.26 7.72
C GLY A 237 -13.77 -1.76 8.74
N GLN A 238 -12.65 -2.35 8.31
CA GLN A 238 -11.68 -3.04 9.19
C GLN A 238 -10.26 -2.47 9.12
N LEU A 239 -10.06 -1.33 8.43
CA LEU A 239 -8.75 -0.69 8.32
C LEU A 239 -8.16 -0.27 9.67
N ALA A 240 -8.98 0.15 10.64
CA ALA A 240 -8.51 0.47 11.99
C ALA A 240 -7.98 -0.77 12.72
N LEU A 241 -8.68 -1.91 12.57
CA LEU A 241 -8.24 -3.20 13.10
C LEU A 241 -6.96 -3.67 12.41
N LEU A 242 -6.90 -3.56 11.08
CA LEU A 242 -5.71 -3.89 10.29
C LEU A 242 -4.48 -3.10 10.79
N LYS A 243 -4.62 -1.78 10.96
CA LYS A 243 -3.53 -0.94 11.50
C LYS A 243 -3.06 -1.47 12.85
N ARG A 244 -3.99 -1.73 13.77
CA ARG A 244 -3.68 -2.20 15.12
C ARG A 244 -2.92 -3.53 15.09
N VAL A 245 -3.42 -4.50 14.33
CA VAL A 245 -2.76 -5.82 14.17
C VAL A 245 -1.34 -5.66 13.63
N VAL A 246 -1.14 -4.85 12.59
CA VAL A 246 0.21 -4.59 12.03
C VAL A 246 1.12 -3.97 13.10
N VAL A 247 0.63 -3.01 13.88
CA VAL A 247 1.39 -2.41 14.99
C VAL A 247 1.77 -3.46 16.03
N GLU A 248 0.81 -4.29 16.46
CA GLU A 248 1.04 -5.34 17.47
C GLU A 248 2.10 -6.35 16.99
N GLN A 249 1.97 -6.87 15.76
CA GLN A 249 2.88 -7.90 15.22
C GLN A 249 4.32 -7.40 14.98
N LEU A 250 4.49 -6.11 14.75
CA LEU A 250 5.80 -5.48 14.55
C LEU A 250 6.39 -4.87 15.84
N SER A 251 5.60 -4.70 16.89
CA SER A 251 6.07 -4.22 18.20
C SER A 251 6.74 -5.32 19.01
N VAL A 252 6.39 -6.58 18.75
CA VAL A 252 7.08 -7.73 19.36
C VAL A 252 8.47 -7.83 18.74
N SER A 253 9.47 -7.33 19.46
CA SER A 253 10.86 -7.67 19.21
C SER A 253 10.97 -9.19 19.34
N CYS A 254 11.32 -9.87 18.25
CA CYS A 254 11.81 -11.23 18.36
C CYS A 254 13.07 -11.16 19.22
N VAL A 255 12.98 -11.73 20.41
CA VAL A 255 14.08 -11.91 21.37
C VAL A 255 15.01 -12.98 20.83
#